data_AF-A0AAT9HFQ7-F1
#
_entry.id   AF-A0AAT9HFQ7-F1
#
_cell.length_a   1.000
_cell.length_b   1.000
_cell.length_c   1.000
_cell.angle_alpha   90.00
_cell.angle_beta   90.00
_cell.angle_gamma   90.00
#
_symmetry.space_group_name_H-M   'P 1'
#
loop_
_entity.id
_entity.type
_entity.pdbx_description
1 polymer ?
#
loop_
_entity_poly.entity_id
_entity_poly.type
_entity_poly.pdbx_seq_one_letter_code
_entity_poly.pdbx_strand_id
1 'polypeptide(L)'
;MEFAREVRSPHGEDVLYVFHAPSRGRALLLSYNLIRETVATPMACHGWALFDDGLLAVLRPDGDEPARVHPVQLWRSPYVSDTHAAAQPVGEGPLARVGNADLVRGISDCLSLARSVAETTPTTEVYSALVAACVRALDTHHWLGDRELGDPRAPLERMRATAEQVLAEFETVRDLTARSAEALDEAADRIASVVRRLRGEQPRAAAAWVTGLTELRHAQGHLLTLRETRYADHARIDALAAEAESDLASFGQRAIAFLAREDAFAAHHADVERLVAEAESITTAAEAVPVTAHLDELADGLRMVTEVVAGLDIADATVRTAVLERVAGAMGGVNRARATLDARRRSCSTARRAPGSPRNSPCSARRSPAPRGGGHPGEL
;
A
#
# COMPACT_ATOMS: atom_id res chain seq x y z
N MET A 1 -28.86 50.22 -3.09
CA MET A 1 -28.63 50.30 -1.63
C MET A 1 -27.14 50.35 -1.45
N GLU A 2 -26.66 51.30 -0.67
CA GLU A 2 -25.24 51.57 -0.46
C GLU A 2 -24.90 51.35 1.01
N PHE A 3 -23.69 50.87 1.29
CA PHE A 3 -23.21 50.78 2.66
C PHE A 3 -23.09 52.17 3.26
N ALA A 4 -23.70 52.39 4.42
CA ALA A 4 -23.70 53.68 5.10
C ALA A 4 -22.79 53.68 6.33
N ARG A 5 -22.91 52.64 7.18
CA ARG A 5 -22.19 52.58 8.46
C ARG A 5 -22.11 51.17 9.02
N GLU A 6 -21.05 50.92 9.77
CA GLU A 6 -20.90 49.78 10.67
C GLU A 6 -20.98 50.27 12.14
N VAL A 7 -21.72 49.55 12.98
CA VAL A 7 -21.77 49.79 14.44
C VAL A 7 -21.40 48.48 15.14
N ARG A 8 -20.31 48.49 15.92
CA ARG A 8 -19.89 47.33 16.71
C ARG A 8 -20.48 47.43 18.10
N SER A 9 -20.97 46.31 18.63
CA SER A 9 -21.27 46.22 20.05
C SER A 9 -19.97 46.33 20.85
N PRO A 10 -19.92 47.10 21.95
CA PRO A 10 -18.76 47.17 22.85
C PRO A 10 -18.37 45.81 23.44
N HIS A 11 -19.33 44.89 23.52
CA HIS A 11 -19.10 43.51 23.97
C HIS A 11 -18.45 42.64 22.89
N GLY A 12 -18.44 43.09 21.62
CA GLY A 12 -17.77 42.42 20.51
C GLY A 12 -18.54 41.25 19.91
N GLU A 13 -19.74 40.94 20.37
CA GLU A 13 -20.58 39.82 19.89
C GLU A 13 -21.31 40.12 18.58
N ASP A 14 -21.70 41.38 18.39
CA ASP A 14 -22.59 41.79 17.31
C ASP A 14 -22.03 42.97 16.53
N VAL A 15 -22.25 42.94 15.22
CA VAL A 15 -21.94 44.03 14.29
C VAL A 15 -23.20 44.38 13.50
N LEU A 16 -23.64 45.63 13.59
CA LEU A 16 -24.75 46.17 12.79
C LEU A 16 -24.21 46.77 11.51
N TYR A 17 -24.56 46.19 10.38
CA TYR A 17 -24.33 46.80 9.08
C TYR A 17 -25.57 47.58 8.65
N VAL A 18 -25.37 48.86 8.33
CA VAL A 18 -26.41 49.78 7.90
C VAL A 18 -26.25 50.08 6.43
N PHE A 19 -27.29 49.79 5.66
CA PHE A 19 -27.39 50.16 4.25
C PHE A 19 -28.46 51.21 4.05
N HIS A 20 -28.24 52.14 3.13
CA HIS A 20 -29.16 53.21 2.82
C HIS A 20 -29.44 53.29 1.32
N ALA A 21 -30.67 53.63 0.96
CA ALA A 21 -31.11 53.88 -0.41
C ALA A 21 -31.63 55.32 -0.50
N PRO A 22 -30.76 56.29 -0.80
CA PRO A 22 -31.11 57.72 -0.79
C PRO A 22 -32.30 58.04 -1.68
N SER A 23 -32.40 57.40 -2.85
CA SER A 23 -33.45 57.63 -3.84
C SER A 23 -34.85 57.17 -3.39
N ARG A 24 -34.96 56.39 -2.31
CA ARG A 24 -36.23 55.83 -1.82
C ARG A 24 -36.48 56.11 -0.34
N GLY A 25 -35.58 56.84 0.34
CA GLY A 25 -35.69 57.09 1.78
C GLY A 25 -35.86 55.80 2.59
N ARG A 26 -35.11 54.76 2.25
CA ARG A 26 -35.16 53.44 2.90
C ARG A 26 -33.78 53.07 3.43
N ALA A 27 -33.76 52.40 4.57
CA ALA A 27 -32.58 51.81 5.17
C ALA A 27 -32.82 50.33 5.46
N LEU A 28 -31.74 49.56 5.49
CA LEU A 28 -31.72 48.16 5.86
C LEU A 28 -30.65 47.96 6.93
N LEU A 29 -31.07 47.42 8.07
CA LEU A 29 -30.19 47.10 9.19
C LEU A 29 -30.00 45.59 9.25
N LEU A 30 -28.74 45.15 9.20
CA LEU A 30 -28.33 43.75 9.27
C LEU A 30 -27.46 43.54 10.51
N SER A 31 -28.04 42.92 11.54
CA SER A 31 -27.32 42.54 12.76
C SER A 31 -26.64 41.19 12.54
N TYR A 32 -25.31 41.18 12.49
CA TYR A 32 -24.49 39.98 12.35
C TYR A 32 -23.90 39.57 13.71
N ASN A 33 -24.11 38.32 14.11
CA ASN A 33 -23.54 37.78 15.34
C ASN A 33 -22.26 37.00 15.04
N LEU A 34 -21.14 37.41 15.66
CA LEU A 34 -19.81 36.85 15.42
C LEU A 34 -19.65 35.42 15.99
N ILE A 35 -20.42 35.05 17.01
CA ILE A 35 -20.37 33.70 17.61
C ILE A 35 -21.11 32.69 16.72
N ARG A 36 -22.33 33.06 16.33
CA ARG A 36 -23.21 32.20 15.51
C ARG A 36 -22.87 32.26 14.03
N GLU A 37 -22.12 33.27 13.60
CA GLU A 37 -21.82 33.60 12.21
C GLU A 37 -23.08 33.78 11.34
N THR A 38 -24.16 34.30 11.94
CA THR A 38 -25.45 34.47 11.26
C THR A 38 -25.92 35.91 11.29
N VAL A 39 -26.65 36.30 10.24
CA VAL A 39 -27.39 37.55 10.17
C VAL A 39 -28.77 37.32 10.76
N ALA A 40 -29.16 38.12 11.76
CA ALA A 40 -30.50 38.14 12.29
C ALA A 40 -31.51 38.64 11.24
N THR A 41 -32.81 38.48 11.50
CA THR A 41 -33.86 38.93 10.57
C THR A 41 -33.63 40.39 10.12
N PRO A 42 -33.43 40.64 8.81
CA PRO A 42 -33.16 41.98 8.31
C PRO A 42 -34.25 42.99 8.68
N MET A 43 -33.86 44.15 9.22
CA MET A 43 -34.81 45.20 9.57
C MET A 43 -34.83 46.27 8.48
N ALA A 44 -35.82 46.19 7.58
CA ALA A 44 -36.10 47.24 6.61
C ALA A 44 -36.86 48.40 7.28
N CYS A 45 -36.48 49.63 6.98
CA CYS A 45 -37.04 50.83 7.61
C CYS A 45 -36.94 52.07 6.72
N HIS A 46 -37.65 53.14 7.08
CA HIS A 46 -37.47 54.46 6.43
C HIS A 46 -36.44 55.33 7.14
N GLY A 47 -36.22 55.07 8.43
CA GLY A 47 -35.27 55.78 9.27
C GLY A 47 -35.03 55.01 10.55
N TRP A 48 -33.92 55.32 11.22
CA TRP A 48 -33.54 54.68 12.47
C TRP A 48 -32.73 55.64 13.34
N ALA A 49 -32.76 55.40 14.65
CA ALA A 49 -31.92 56.08 15.62
C ALA A 49 -31.45 55.07 16.68
N LEU A 50 -30.18 55.13 17.04
CA LEU A 50 -29.57 54.32 18.09
C LEU A 50 -29.17 55.24 19.24
N PHE A 51 -29.66 54.95 20.43
CA PHE A 51 -29.36 55.67 21.67
C PHE A 51 -28.16 55.04 22.39
N ASP A 52 -27.51 55.82 23.26
CA ASP A 52 -26.29 55.40 23.98
C ASP A 52 -26.50 54.15 24.85
N ASP A 53 -27.73 53.92 25.34
CA ASP A 53 -28.12 52.76 26.14
C ASP A 53 -28.49 51.53 25.30
N GLY A 54 -28.32 51.59 23.98
CA GLY A 54 -28.63 50.51 23.05
C GLY A 54 -30.10 50.41 22.65
N LEU A 55 -30.95 51.37 23.03
CA LEU A 55 -32.29 51.46 22.46
C LEU A 55 -32.18 51.79 20.96
N LEU A 56 -32.76 50.95 20.12
CA LEU A 56 -32.82 51.13 18.67
C LEU A 56 -34.26 51.44 18.26
N ALA A 57 -34.49 52.67 17.82
CA ALA A 57 -35.76 53.11 17.26
C ALA A 57 -35.75 52.97 15.75
N VAL A 58 -36.77 52.33 15.20
CA VAL A 58 -36.89 52.04 13.76
C VAL A 58 -38.24 52.53 13.26
N LEU A 59 -38.24 53.38 12.25
CA LEU A 59 -39.43 53.83 11.56
C LEU A 59 -39.86 52.76 10.55
N ARG A 60 -41.00 52.11 10.81
CA ARG A 60 -41.44 50.99 9.96
C ARG A 60 -41.73 51.47 8.53
N PRO A 61 -41.43 50.63 7.53
CA PRO A 61 -41.95 50.84 6.20
C PRO A 61 -43.44 50.48 6.20
N ASP A 62 -44.30 51.49 6.05
CA ASP A 62 -45.75 51.33 6.06
C ASP A 62 -46.35 52.08 4.86
N GLY A 63 -46.36 51.40 3.72
CA GLY A 63 -46.74 51.98 2.43
C GLY A 63 -45.76 53.01 1.87
N ASP A 64 -45.99 53.44 0.63
CA ASP A 64 -45.28 54.56 0.00
C ASP A 64 -46.15 55.83 -0.05
N GLU A 65 -47.32 55.80 0.60
CA GLU A 65 -48.26 56.93 0.66
C GLU A 65 -48.02 57.80 1.91
N PRO A 66 -48.14 59.14 1.80
CA PRO A 66 -48.04 60.03 2.96
C PRO A 66 -49.10 59.73 4.02
N ALA A 67 -48.68 59.54 5.27
CA ALA A 67 -49.55 59.28 6.41
C ALA A 67 -49.39 60.35 7.50
N ARG A 68 -50.41 60.51 8.35
CA ARG A 68 -50.36 61.41 9.53
C ARG A 68 -49.75 60.74 10.76
N VAL A 69 -49.75 59.41 10.78
CA VAL A 69 -49.25 58.58 11.88
C VAL A 69 -48.27 57.58 11.29
N HIS A 70 -47.07 57.52 11.85
CA HIS A 70 -46.05 56.57 11.42
C HIS A 70 -45.67 55.65 12.59
N PRO A 71 -45.79 54.33 12.43
CA PRO A 71 -45.44 53.40 13.49
C PRO A 71 -43.92 53.32 13.68
N VAL A 72 -43.47 53.53 14.92
CA VAL A 72 -42.09 53.35 15.36
C VAL A 72 -41.99 52.06 16.17
N GLN A 73 -41.00 51.23 15.88
CA GLN A 73 -40.63 50.07 16.69
C GLN A 73 -39.40 50.40 17.53
N LEU A 74 -39.46 50.04 18.80
CA LEU A 74 -38.34 50.18 19.73
C LEU A 74 -37.79 48.79 20.05
N TRP A 75 -36.50 48.63 19.87
CA TRP A 75 -35.76 47.39 20.16
C TRP A 75 -34.72 47.68 21.22
N ARG A 76 -34.58 46.80 22.22
CA ARG A 76 -33.38 46.78 23.05
C ARG A 76 -32.32 46.00 22.29
N SER A 77 -31.23 46.66 21.93
CA SER A 77 -30.16 46.11 21.10
C SER A 77 -28.85 46.04 21.87
N PRO A 78 -27.90 45.18 21.44
CA PRO A 78 -26.57 45.08 22.06
C PRO A 78 -25.62 46.24 21.68
N TYR A 79 -26.08 47.20 20.87
CA TYR A 79 -25.27 48.29 20.34
C TYR A 79 -25.31 49.52 21.26
N VAL A 80 -24.68 49.43 22.43
CA VAL A 80 -24.54 50.56 23.35
C VAL A 80 -23.31 51.42 23.00
N SER A 81 -23.23 52.66 23.49
CA SER A 81 -22.04 53.48 23.32
C SER A 81 -20.90 53.01 24.23
N ASP A 82 -19.64 53.27 23.86
CA ASP A 82 -18.48 52.92 24.67
C ASP A 82 -18.54 53.58 26.06
N THR A 83 -19.06 54.81 26.14
CA THR A 83 -19.25 55.53 27.41
C THR A 83 -20.30 54.84 28.29
N HIS A 84 -21.41 54.37 27.69
CA HIS A 84 -22.42 53.63 28.44
C HIS A 84 -21.90 52.28 28.92
N ALA A 85 -21.16 51.54 28.08
CA ALA A 85 -20.54 50.27 28.45
C ALA A 85 -19.51 50.43 29.57
N ALA A 86 -18.66 51.47 29.50
CA ALA A 86 -17.64 51.74 30.51
C ALA A 86 -18.20 52.19 31.87
N ALA A 87 -19.43 52.71 31.90
CA ALA A 87 -20.11 53.10 33.12
C ALA A 87 -20.75 51.91 33.86
N GLN A 88 -20.84 50.74 33.22
CA GLN A 88 -21.38 49.55 33.86
C GLN A 88 -20.38 48.95 34.86
N PRO A 89 -20.86 48.32 35.96
CA PRO A 89 -19.98 47.64 36.90
C PRO A 89 -19.16 46.56 36.20
N VAL A 90 -17.84 46.56 36.43
CA VAL A 90 -16.97 45.49 35.94
C VAL A 90 -17.30 44.24 36.74
N GLY A 91 -17.65 43.15 36.06
CA GLY A 91 -17.90 41.87 36.71
C GLY A 91 -16.64 41.34 37.41
N GLU A 92 -16.84 40.56 38.47
CA GLU A 92 -15.75 39.86 39.15
C GLU A 92 -15.67 38.40 38.66
N GLY A 93 -14.46 37.84 38.62
CA GLY A 93 -14.24 36.42 38.36
C GLY A 93 -13.56 36.07 37.04
N PRO A 94 -13.47 34.76 36.72
CA PRO A 94 -12.61 34.25 35.65
C PRO A 94 -12.95 34.77 34.25
N LEU A 95 -14.24 34.86 33.92
CA LEU A 95 -14.72 35.39 32.64
C LEU A 95 -14.37 36.87 32.45
N ALA A 96 -14.45 37.66 33.52
CA ALA A 96 -14.10 39.07 33.49
C ALA A 96 -12.59 39.30 33.28
N ARG A 97 -11.72 38.39 33.77
CA ARG A 97 -10.27 38.45 33.54
C ARG A 97 -9.87 38.27 32.08
N VAL A 98 -10.61 37.42 31.35
CA VAL A 98 -10.37 37.17 29.92
C VAL A 98 -10.86 38.33 29.06
N GLY A 99 -12.03 38.88 29.42
CA GLY A 99 -12.68 39.97 28.70
C GLY A 99 -13.56 39.48 27.57
N ASN A 100 -14.70 40.17 27.36
CA ASN A 100 -15.75 39.67 26.45
C ASN A 100 -15.25 39.50 25.02
N ALA A 101 -14.50 40.47 24.48
CA ALA A 101 -14.02 40.40 23.09
C ALA A 101 -13.15 39.16 22.82
N ASP A 102 -12.34 38.72 23.79
CA ASP A 102 -11.51 37.51 23.65
C ASP A 102 -12.34 36.23 23.84
N LEU A 103 -13.31 36.23 24.78
CA LEU A 103 -14.29 35.15 24.94
C LEU A 103 -15.08 34.93 23.65
N VAL A 104 -15.59 35.99 23.05
CA VAL A 104 -16.38 35.93 21.80
C VAL A 104 -15.56 35.32 20.67
N ARG A 105 -14.32 35.80 20.47
CA ARG A 105 -13.42 35.26 19.44
C ARG A 105 -13.12 33.79 19.69
N GLY A 106 -12.78 33.40 20.92
CA GLY A 106 -12.48 32.00 21.24
C GLY A 106 -13.68 31.07 21.10
N ILE A 107 -14.86 31.50 21.55
CA ILE A 107 -16.11 30.72 21.40
C ILE A 107 -16.51 30.61 19.93
N SER A 108 -16.38 31.70 19.16
CA SER A 108 -16.60 31.70 17.71
C SER A 108 -15.70 30.66 17.02
N ASP A 109 -14.38 30.71 17.25
CA ASP A 109 -13.43 29.74 16.70
C ASP A 109 -13.77 28.29 17.07
N CYS A 110 -14.15 28.04 18.33
CA CYS A 110 -14.58 26.71 18.78
C CYS A 110 -15.83 26.21 18.05
N LEU A 111 -16.82 27.08 17.86
CA LEU A 111 -18.06 26.71 17.17
C LEU A 111 -17.86 26.55 15.67
N SER A 112 -17.00 27.36 15.04
CA SER A 112 -16.65 27.22 13.63
C SER A 112 -15.90 25.91 13.37
N LEU A 113 -15.00 25.52 14.27
CA LEU A 113 -14.38 24.20 14.27
C LEU A 113 -15.43 23.08 14.41
N ALA A 114 -16.37 23.20 15.35
CA ALA A 114 -17.43 22.21 15.53
C ALA A 114 -18.33 22.06 14.28
N ARG A 115 -18.66 23.16 13.60
CA ARG A 115 -19.42 23.14 12.33
C ARG A 115 -18.63 22.50 11.20
N SER A 116 -17.33 22.78 11.10
CA SER A 116 -16.46 22.23 10.05
C SER A 116 -16.41 20.69 10.06
N VAL A 117 -16.63 20.05 11.21
CA VAL A 117 -16.69 18.58 11.30
C VAL A 117 -18.01 18.03 10.74
N ALA A 118 -19.13 18.76 10.86
CA ALA A 118 -20.45 18.28 10.48
C ALA A 118 -20.73 18.37 8.97
N GLU A 119 -20.09 19.31 8.27
CA GLU A 119 -20.48 19.70 6.90
C GLU A 119 -19.51 19.21 5.81
N THR A 120 -18.48 18.44 6.15
CA THR A 120 -17.35 18.26 5.21
C THR A 120 -17.23 16.87 4.59
N THR A 121 -16.95 16.85 3.28
CA THR A 121 -16.51 15.64 2.56
C THR A 121 -15.06 15.30 2.96
N PRO A 122 -14.80 14.10 3.49
CA PRO A 122 -13.50 13.76 4.06
C PRO A 122 -12.41 13.71 2.99
N THR A 123 -11.44 14.63 3.10
CA THR A 123 -10.25 14.73 2.24
C THR A 123 -9.03 15.06 3.08
N THR A 124 -7.83 14.75 2.58
CA THR A 124 -6.57 15.06 3.28
C THR A 124 -6.42 16.56 3.52
N GLU A 125 -6.84 17.39 2.56
CA GLU A 125 -6.78 18.85 2.65
C GLU A 125 -7.69 19.38 3.76
N VAL A 126 -8.90 18.82 3.88
CA VAL A 126 -9.85 19.18 4.93
C VAL A 126 -9.31 18.85 6.32
N TYR A 127 -8.81 17.63 6.54
CA TYR A 127 -8.29 17.25 7.85
C TYR A 127 -7.02 18.04 8.21
N SER A 128 -6.18 18.35 7.22
CA SER A 128 -5.01 19.22 7.43
C SER A 128 -5.41 20.63 7.84
N ALA A 129 -6.42 21.20 7.18
CA ALA A 129 -6.97 22.51 7.54
C ALA A 129 -7.61 22.50 8.95
N LEU A 130 -8.30 21.42 9.32
CA LEU A 130 -8.89 21.21 10.64
C LEU A 130 -7.81 21.17 11.74
N VAL A 131 -6.75 20.39 11.56
CA VAL A 131 -5.61 20.34 12.50
C VAL A 131 -4.99 21.73 12.66
N ALA A 132 -4.73 22.42 11.56
CA ALA A 132 -4.16 23.76 11.60
C ALA A 132 -5.08 24.77 12.31
N ALA A 133 -6.40 24.65 12.13
CA ALA A 133 -7.38 25.49 12.81
C ALA A 133 -7.45 25.20 14.32
N CYS A 134 -7.38 23.94 14.75
CA CYS A 134 -7.27 23.57 16.16
C CYS A 134 -6.02 24.17 16.81
N VAL A 135 -4.86 24.07 16.15
CA VAL A 135 -3.59 24.63 16.65
C VAL A 135 -3.71 26.14 16.81
N ARG A 136 -4.21 26.85 15.78
CA ARG A 136 -4.41 28.30 15.85
C ARG A 136 -5.32 28.71 17.00
N ALA A 137 -6.43 28.01 17.22
CA ALA A 137 -7.35 28.32 18.32
C ALA A 137 -6.69 28.10 19.70
N LEU A 138 -5.96 27.00 19.87
CA LEU A 138 -5.25 26.67 21.12
C LEU A 138 -4.11 27.65 21.42
N ASP A 139 -3.42 28.14 20.39
CA ASP A 139 -2.31 29.09 20.52
C ASP A 139 -2.80 30.52 20.76
N THR A 140 -3.94 30.89 20.16
CA THR A 140 -4.49 32.25 20.27
C THR A 140 -5.20 32.48 21.60
N HIS A 141 -5.96 31.49 22.07
CA HIS A 141 -6.86 31.63 23.22
C HIS A 141 -6.36 30.81 24.42
N HIS A 142 -5.40 31.35 25.16
CA HIS A 142 -4.77 30.63 26.28
C HIS A 142 -5.75 30.24 27.40
N TRP A 143 -6.85 30.98 27.55
CA TRP A 143 -7.88 30.73 28.55
C TRP A 143 -8.67 29.44 28.30
N LEU A 144 -8.60 28.84 27.10
CA LEU A 144 -9.30 27.60 26.78
C LEU A 144 -8.86 26.42 27.66
N GLY A 145 -7.68 26.49 28.30
CA GLY A 145 -7.21 25.48 29.25
C GLY A 145 -7.57 25.76 30.71
N ASP A 146 -8.27 26.86 31.01
CA ASP A 146 -8.66 27.19 32.37
C ASP A 146 -9.85 26.30 32.80
N ARG A 147 -9.65 25.55 33.89
CA ARG A 147 -10.66 24.64 34.45
C ARG A 147 -11.84 25.39 35.05
N GLU A 148 -11.64 26.63 35.51
CA GLU A 148 -12.73 27.49 35.98
C GLU A 148 -13.66 27.94 34.84
N LEU A 149 -13.18 27.85 33.59
CA LEU A 149 -13.90 28.20 32.36
C LEU A 149 -14.40 26.99 31.58
N GLY A 150 -14.33 25.79 32.17
CA GLY A 150 -14.86 24.55 31.61
C GLY A 150 -13.92 23.79 30.67
N ASP A 151 -12.65 24.20 30.57
CA ASP A 151 -11.59 23.52 29.78
C ASP A 151 -11.99 23.13 28.33
N PRO A 152 -12.38 24.08 27.46
CA PRO A 152 -12.59 23.82 26.03
C PRO A 152 -11.35 23.26 25.28
N ARG A 153 -10.15 23.41 25.86
CA ARG A 153 -8.91 22.86 25.31
C ARG A 153 -8.98 21.33 25.17
N ALA A 154 -9.46 20.62 26.19
CA ALA A 154 -9.52 19.16 26.16
C ALA A 154 -10.30 18.59 24.94
N PRO A 155 -11.53 19.03 24.60
CA PRO A 155 -12.21 18.56 23.40
C PRO A 155 -11.52 18.99 22.09
N LEU A 156 -10.92 20.18 22.03
CA LEU A 156 -10.16 20.61 20.84
C LEU A 156 -8.91 19.76 20.60
N GLU A 157 -8.17 19.41 21.65
CA GLU A 157 -7.00 18.52 21.57
C GLU A 157 -7.41 17.12 21.11
N ARG A 158 -8.53 16.58 21.60
CA ARG A 158 -9.07 15.30 21.11
C ARG A 158 -9.44 15.36 19.63
N MET A 159 -10.09 16.43 19.20
CA MET A 159 -10.47 16.63 17.80
C MET A 159 -9.23 16.71 16.90
N ARG A 160 -8.21 17.47 17.32
CA ARG A 160 -6.92 17.55 16.64
C ARG A 160 -6.25 16.18 16.52
N ALA A 161 -6.10 15.45 17.63
CA ALA A 161 -5.46 14.13 17.64
C ALA A 161 -6.21 13.13 16.74
N THR A 162 -7.54 13.18 16.73
CA THR A 162 -8.36 12.34 15.84
C THR A 162 -8.13 12.69 14.38
N ALA A 163 -8.07 13.97 14.02
CA ALA A 163 -7.78 14.40 12.66
C ALA A 163 -6.37 14.00 12.21
N GLU A 164 -5.36 14.11 13.09
CA GLU A 164 -4.00 13.63 12.84
C GLU A 164 -3.96 12.12 12.61
N GLN A 165 -4.70 11.34 13.39
CA GLN A 165 -4.82 9.88 13.19
C GLN A 165 -5.45 9.53 11.84
N VAL A 166 -6.47 10.28 11.41
CA VAL A 166 -7.10 10.09 10.10
C VAL A 166 -6.11 10.40 8.97
N LEU A 167 -5.32 11.47 9.09
CA LEU A 167 -4.26 11.80 8.12
C LEU A 167 -3.23 10.68 8.01
N ALA A 168 -2.78 10.13 9.15
CA ALA A 168 -1.85 9.00 9.17
C ALA A 168 -2.43 7.73 8.50
N GLU A 169 -3.73 7.46 8.66
CA GLU A 169 -4.37 6.35 7.95
C GLU A 169 -4.44 6.62 6.44
N PHE A 170 -4.73 7.85 6.00
CA PHE A 170 -4.68 8.22 4.58
C PHE A 170 -3.30 7.97 3.97
N GLU A 171 -2.23 8.37 4.67
CA GLU A 171 -0.85 8.09 4.24
C GLU A 171 -0.59 6.59 4.17
N THR A 172 -0.99 5.85 5.21
CA THR A 172 -0.84 4.38 5.26
C THR A 172 -1.54 3.69 4.10
N VAL A 173 -2.78 4.10 3.77
CA VAL A 173 -3.54 3.59 2.62
C VAL A 173 -2.80 3.88 1.33
N ARG A 174 -2.32 5.12 1.14
CA ARG A 174 -1.58 5.52 -0.07
C ARG A 174 -0.32 4.69 -0.25
N ASP A 175 0.47 4.52 0.80
CA ASP A 175 1.73 3.77 0.76
C ASP A 175 1.52 2.28 0.52
N LEU A 176 0.49 1.68 1.12
CA LEU A 176 0.16 0.27 0.86
C LEU A 176 -0.37 0.07 -0.55
N THR A 177 -1.19 0.99 -1.06
CA THR A 177 -1.70 0.95 -2.44
C THR A 177 -0.55 1.07 -3.43
N ALA A 178 0.39 2.00 -3.21
CA ALA A 178 1.55 2.17 -4.07
C ALA A 178 2.45 0.92 -4.09
N ARG A 179 2.75 0.35 -2.92
CA ARG A 179 3.52 -0.90 -2.82
C ARG A 179 2.81 -2.08 -3.49
N SER A 180 1.50 -2.19 -3.35
CA SER A 180 0.74 -3.23 -4.02
C SER A 180 0.74 -3.07 -5.54
N ALA A 181 0.72 -1.83 -6.05
CA ALA A 181 0.81 -1.55 -7.47
C ALA A 181 2.20 -1.88 -8.04
N GLU A 182 3.27 -1.50 -7.33
CA GLU A 182 4.65 -1.82 -7.71
C GLU A 182 4.89 -3.34 -7.77
N ALA A 183 4.47 -4.08 -6.75
CA ALA A 183 4.57 -5.54 -6.75
C ALA A 183 3.78 -6.19 -7.91
N LEU A 184 2.63 -5.61 -8.26
CA LEU A 184 1.83 -6.06 -9.41
C LEU A 184 2.52 -5.77 -10.74
N ASP A 185 3.13 -4.59 -10.89
CA ASP A 185 3.91 -4.23 -12.08
C ASP A 185 5.12 -5.17 -12.26
N GLU A 186 5.85 -5.45 -11.18
CA GLU A 186 6.96 -6.42 -11.21
C GLU A 186 6.52 -7.83 -11.60
N ALA A 187 5.38 -8.30 -11.07
CA ALA A 187 4.82 -9.59 -11.42
C ALA A 187 4.37 -9.64 -12.89
N ALA A 188 3.74 -8.57 -13.38
CA ALA A 188 3.33 -8.43 -14.78
C ALA A 188 4.54 -8.46 -15.72
N ASP A 189 5.60 -7.71 -15.40
CA ASP A 189 6.84 -7.67 -16.17
C ASP A 189 7.54 -9.03 -16.21
N ARG A 190 7.55 -9.76 -15.09
CA ARG A 190 8.08 -11.11 -15.01
C ARG A 190 7.31 -12.05 -15.93
N ILE A 191 5.97 -12.06 -15.87
CA ILE A 191 5.13 -12.88 -16.75
C ILE A 191 5.39 -12.51 -18.22
N ALA A 192 5.37 -11.22 -18.56
CA ALA A 192 5.58 -10.74 -19.92
C ALA A 192 6.96 -11.14 -20.47
N SER A 193 8.02 -11.09 -19.63
CA SER A 193 9.37 -11.53 -20.00
C SER A 193 9.42 -13.04 -20.31
N VAL A 194 8.82 -13.86 -19.45
CA VAL A 194 8.72 -15.31 -19.65
C VAL A 194 7.97 -15.61 -20.95
N VAL A 195 6.77 -15.04 -21.12
CA VAL A 195 5.94 -15.23 -22.31
C VAL A 195 6.69 -14.82 -23.59
N ARG A 196 7.36 -13.66 -23.58
CA ARG A 196 8.12 -13.17 -24.74
C ARG A 196 9.23 -14.14 -25.13
N ARG A 197 9.98 -14.67 -24.15
CA ARG A 197 11.03 -15.67 -24.40
C ARG A 197 10.46 -16.98 -24.95
N LEU A 198 9.39 -17.50 -24.34
CA LEU A 198 8.76 -18.76 -24.76
C LEU A 198 8.07 -18.68 -26.15
N ARG A 199 7.67 -17.47 -26.57
CA ARG A 199 7.14 -17.21 -27.92
C ARG A 199 8.23 -17.01 -28.96
N GLY A 200 9.34 -16.35 -28.61
CA GLY A 200 10.43 -16.01 -29.53
C GLY A 200 11.36 -17.19 -29.87
N GLU A 201 11.67 -18.05 -28.90
CA GLU A 201 12.55 -19.20 -29.09
C GLU A 201 11.77 -20.49 -28.92
N GLN A 202 11.67 -21.30 -29.99
CA GLN A 202 11.10 -22.64 -29.87
C GLN A 202 12.12 -23.59 -29.22
N PRO A 203 11.78 -24.22 -28.08
CA PRO A 203 12.67 -25.18 -27.45
C PRO A 203 12.93 -26.38 -28.37
N ARG A 204 14.19 -26.80 -28.45
CA ARG A 204 14.62 -27.97 -29.26
C ARG A 204 14.63 -29.28 -28.48
N ALA A 205 14.47 -29.23 -27.15
CA ALA A 205 14.58 -30.38 -26.26
C ALA A 205 13.40 -30.41 -25.28
N ALA A 206 12.98 -31.62 -24.89
CA ALA A 206 11.88 -31.86 -23.95
C ALA A 206 12.06 -31.11 -22.62
N ALA A 207 13.26 -31.15 -22.03
CA ALA A 207 13.57 -30.47 -20.78
C ALA A 207 13.28 -28.96 -20.84
N ALA A 208 13.61 -28.30 -21.95
CA ALA A 208 13.41 -26.86 -22.11
C ALA A 208 11.93 -26.46 -22.22
N TRP A 209 11.07 -27.34 -22.77
CA TRP A 209 9.61 -27.13 -22.73
C TRP A 209 9.08 -27.18 -21.30
N VAL A 210 9.55 -28.13 -20.51
CA VAL A 210 9.13 -28.30 -19.12
C VAL A 210 9.58 -27.15 -18.25
N THR A 211 10.84 -26.73 -18.36
CA THR A 211 11.36 -25.55 -17.65
C THR A 211 10.51 -24.32 -17.94
N GLY A 212 10.15 -24.07 -19.21
CA GLY A 212 9.29 -22.95 -19.59
C GLY A 212 7.89 -23.02 -18.98
N LEU A 213 7.26 -24.19 -18.97
CA LEU A 213 5.93 -24.38 -18.36
C LEU A 213 5.96 -24.16 -16.85
N THR A 214 6.97 -24.71 -16.17
CA THR A 214 7.14 -24.56 -14.73
C THR A 214 7.39 -23.10 -14.36
N GLU A 215 8.23 -22.39 -15.11
CA GLU A 215 8.53 -20.98 -14.86
C GLU A 215 7.31 -20.09 -15.04
N LEU A 216 6.54 -20.29 -16.12
CA LEU A 216 5.32 -19.51 -16.35
C LEU A 216 4.24 -19.81 -15.29
N ARG A 217 4.10 -21.07 -14.87
CA ARG A 217 3.18 -21.47 -13.79
C ARG A 217 3.61 -20.88 -12.45
N HIS A 218 4.90 -20.84 -12.15
CA HIS A 218 5.43 -20.18 -10.96
C HIS A 218 5.16 -18.66 -10.99
N ALA A 219 5.38 -18.01 -12.13
CA ALA A 219 5.11 -16.58 -12.30
C ALA A 219 3.60 -16.27 -12.10
N GLN A 220 2.71 -17.09 -12.67
CA GLN A 220 1.27 -16.99 -12.46
C GLN A 220 0.90 -17.22 -10.98
N GLY A 221 1.47 -18.24 -10.34
CA GLY A 221 1.24 -18.52 -8.92
C GLY A 221 1.63 -17.34 -8.04
N HIS A 222 2.79 -16.73 -8.30
CA HIS A 222 3.23 -15.53 -7.60
C HIS A 222 2.27 -14.35 -7.78
N LEU A 223 1.78 -14.10 -9.01
CA LEU A 223 0.76 -13.08 -9.27
C LEU A 223 -0.50 -13.32 -8.41
N LEU A 224 -0.95 -14.57 -8.29
CA LEU A 224 -2.13 -14.90 -7.47
C LEU A 224 -1.90 -14.67 -5.97
N THR A 225 -0.68 -14.83 -5.46
CA THR A 225 -0.38 -14.48 -4.05
C THR A 225 -0.56 -13.00 -3.75
N LEU A 226 -0.42 -12.12 -4.75
CA LEU A 226 -0.61 -10.68 -4.57
C LEU A 226 -2.07 -10.32 -4.22
N ARG A 227 -3.04 -11.20 -4.48
CA ARG A 227 -4.44 -11.00 -4.05
C ARG A 227 -4.60 -10.91 -2.54
N GLU A 228 -3.64 -11.44 -1.78
CA GLU A 228 -3.67 -11.38 -0.31
C GLU A 228 -3.14 -10.03 0.22
N THR A 229 -2.60 -9.18 -0.65
CA THR A 229 -2.08 -7.85 -0.29
C THR A 229 -3.21 -6.86 -0.06
N ARG A 230 -3.10 -6.03 0.99
CA ARG A 230 -4.06 -4.97 1.27
C ARG A 230 -4.05 -3.93 0.14
N TYR A 231 -5.23 -3.54 -0.33
CA TYR A 231 -5.44 -2.61 -1.46
C TYR A 231 -4.99 -3.14 -2.84
N ALA A 232 -4.89 -4.46 -3.00
CA ALA A 232 -4.59 -5.07 -4.29
C ALA A 232 -5.64 -4.75 -5.36
N ASP A 233 -5.17 -4.45 -6.57
CA ASP A 233 -6.03 -4.34 -7.76
C ASP A 233 -6.42 -5.74 -8.25
N HIS A 234 -7.47 -6.29 -7.65
CA HIS A 234 -7.99 -7.61 -8.00
C HIS A 234 -8.40 -7.72 -9.47
N ALA A 235 -8.97 -6.66 -10.05
CA ALA A 235 -9.41 -6.68 -11.44
C ALA A 235 -8.23 -6.84 -12.40
N ARG A 236 -7.14 -6.11 -12.15
CA ARG A 236 -5.91 -6.23 -12.94
C ARG A 236 -5.20 -7.56 -12.70
N ILE A 237 -5.18 -8.07 -11.47
CA ILE A 237 -4.64 -9.41 -11.17
C ILE A 237 -5.41 -10.49 -11.93
N ASP A 238 -6.74 -10.46 -11.89
CA ASP A 238 -7.59 -11.47 -12.54
C ASP A 238 -7.41 -11.42 -14.08
N ALA A 239 -7.28 -10.22 -14.65
CA ALA A 239 -6.99 -10.06 -16.08
C ALA A 239 -5.63 -10.66 -16.48
N LEU A 240 -4.56 -10.31 -15.74
CA LEU A 240 -3.21 -10.85 -15.98
C LEU A 240 -3.15 -12.37 -15.75
N ALA A 241 -3.89 -12.89 -14.77
CA ALA A 241 -3.96 -14.32 -14.48
C ALA A 241 -4.63 -15.08 -15.62
N ALA A 242 -5.70 -14.54 -16.21
CA ALA A 242 -6.38 -15.11 -17.37
C ALA A 242 -5.51 -15.07 -18.63
N GLU A 243 -4.77 -13.98 -18.85
CA GLU A 243 -3.78 -13.89 -19.94
C GLU A 243 -2.67 -14.95 -19.77
N ALA A 244 -2.10 -15.06 -18.58
CA ALA A 244 -1.07 -16.06 -18.27
C ALA A 244 -1.60 -17.49 -18.41
N GLU A 245 -2.86 -17.75 -18.07
CA GLU A 245 -3.52 -19.05 -18.27
C GLU A 245 -3.68 -19.37 -19.76
N SER A 246 -4.07 -18.40 -20.58
CA SER A 246 -4.13 -18.55 -22.03
C SER A 246 -2.75 -18.85 -22.63
N ASP A 247 -1.71 -18.18 -22.16
CA ASP A 247 -0.33 -18.41 -22.57
C ASP A 247 0.18 -19.79 -22.15
N LEU A 248 -0.13 -20.22 -20.92
CA LEU A 248 0.15 -21.57 -20.44
C LEU A 248 -0.53 -22.62 -21.32
N ALA A 249 -1.79 -22.40 -21.69
CA ALA A 249 -2.53 -23.32 -22.54
C ALA A 249 -1.91 -23.42 -23.94
N SER A 250 -1.59 -22.28 -24.55
CA SER A 250 -0.95 -22.23 -25.87
C SER A 250 0.43 -22.89 -25.87
N PHE A 251 1.27 -22.56 -24.88
CA PHE A 251 2.60 -23.14 -24.75
C PHE A 251 2.55 -24.62 -24.40
N GLY A 252 1.61 -25.04 -23.55
CA GLY A 252 1.36 -26.43 -23.20
C GLY A 252 0.95 -27.27 -24.40
N GLN A 253 0.04 -26.77 -25.24
CA GLN A 253 -0.37 -27.47 -26.45
C GLN A 253 0.78 -27.69 -27.43
N ARG A 254 1.64 -26.67 -27.60
CA ARG A 254 2.87 -26.80 -28.40
C ARG A 254 3.85 -27.81 -27.79
N ALA A 255 4.02 -27.80 -26.47
CA ALA A 255 4.87 -28.74 -25.75
C ALA A 255 4.39 -30.19 -25.96
N ILE A 256 3.09 -30.44 -25.79
CA ILE A 256 2.48 -31.75 -26.02
C ILE A 256 2.69 -32.21 -27.47
N ALA A 257 2.46 -31.33 -28.45
CA ALA A 257 2.66 -31.65 -29.86
C ALA A 257 4.13 -31.97 -30.18
N PHE A 258 5.10 -31.37 -29.49
CA PHE A 258 6.51 -31.71 -29.60
C PHE A 258 6.81 -33.05 -28.91
N LEU A 259 6.38 -33.24 -27.66
CA LEU A 259 6.65 -34.44 -26.86
C LEU A 259 5.99 -35.71 -27.40
N ALA A 260 4.91 -35.57 -28.16
CA ALA A 260 4.22 -36.68 -28.82
C ALA A 260 4.98 -37.22 -30.04
N ARG A 261 5.98 -36.50 -30.56
CA ARG A 261 6.77 -36.96 -31.70
C ARG A 261 7.64 -38.16 -31.30
N GLU A 262 7.86 -39.07 -32.24
CA GLU A 262 8.69 -40.26 -32.01
C GLU A 262 10.15 -39.91 -31.71
N ASP A 263 10.65 -38.80 -32.26
CA ASP A 263 12.02 -38.31 -32.10
C ASP A 263 12.20 -37.37 -30.90
N ALA A 264 11.12 -37.02 -30.17
CA ALA A 264 11.15 -36.02 -29.11
C ALA A 264 12.16 -36.32 -27.98
N PHE A 265 12.40 -37.61 -27.74
CA PHE A 265 13.34 -38.11 -26.74
C PHE A 265 14.58 -38.75 -27.37
N ALA A 266 14.79 -38.65 -28.69
CA ALA A 266 15.92 -39.30 -29.37
C ALA A 266 17.27 -38.86 -28.81
N ALA A 267 17.42 -37.57 -28.48
CA ALA A 267 18.62 -37.05 -27.81
C ALA A 267 18.85 -37.71 -26.44
N HIS A 268 17.79 -37.89 -25.65
CA HIS A 268 17.89 -38.55 -24.34
C HIS A 268 18.24 -40.03 -24.47
N HIS A 269 17.69 -40.72 -25.48
CA HIS A 269 18.06 -42.10 -25.77
C HIS A 269 19.53 -42.20 -26.17
N ALA A 270 20.03 -41.29 -27.03
CA ALA A 270 21.44 -41.25 -27.41
C ALA A 270 22.37 -40.96 -26.22
N ASP A 271 21.98 -40.04 -25.32
CA ASP A 271 22.74 -39.75 -24.11
C ASP A 271 22.77 -40.93 -23.15
N VAL A 272 21.65 -41.65 -22.99
CA VAL A 272 21.59 -42.87 -22.19
C VAL A 272 22.53 -43.93 -22.77
N GLU A 273 22.52 -44.18 -24.07
CA GLU A 273 23.42 -45.15 -24.71
C GLU A 273 24.89 -44.76 -24.55
N ARG A 274 25.22 -43.47 -24.67
CA ARG A 274 26.56 -42.94 -24.40
C ARG A 274 26.98 -43.19 -22.94
N LEU A 275 26.09 -42.93 -21.99
CA LEU A 275 26.34 -43.17 -20.57
C LEU A 275 26.45 -44.65 -20.22
N VAL A 276 25.72 -45.53 -20.92
CA VAL A 276 25.90 -46.99 -20.80
C VAL A 276 27.31 -47.38 -21.24
N ALA A 277 27.77 -46.91 -22.41
CA ALA A 277 29.11 -47.22 -22.90
C ALA A 277 30.20 -46.67 -21.97
N GLU A 278 30.03 -45.44 -21.47
CA GLU A 278 30.93 -44.82 -20.49
C GLU A 278 30.96 -45.65 -19.20
N ALA A 279 29.79 -46.03 -18.67
CA ALA A 279 29.65 -46.90 -17.50
C ALA A 279 30.29 -48.28 -17.69
N GLU A 280 30.29 -48.84 -18.91
CA GLU A 280 30.96 -50.11 -19.21
C GLU A 280 32.48 -50.00 -19.28
N SER A 281 32.99 -48.83 -19.63
CA SER A 281 34.42 -48.54 -19.79
C SER A 281 35.14 -48.17 -18.50
N ILE A 282 34.40 -47.86 -17.42
CA ILE A 282 35.02 -47.48 -16.15
C ILE A 282 35.89 -48.60 -15.59
N THR A 283 37.04 -48.20 -15.03
CA THR A 283 38.02 -49.10 -14.42
C THR A 283 38.14 -48.88 -12.92
N THR A 284 37.71 -47.71 -12.42
CA THR A 284 37.75 -47.37 -11.01
C THR A 284 36.38 -46.97 -10.47
N ALA A 285 36.16 -47.20 -9.17
CA ALA A 285 34.92 -46.78 -8.51
C ALA A 285 34.77 -45.25 -8.41
N ALA A 286 35.86 -44.48 -8.60
CA ALA A 286 35.85 -43.03 -8.62
C ALA A 286 35.30 -42.48 -9.96
N GLU A 287 35.60 -43.15 -11.07
CA GLU A 287 35.06 -42.82 -12.41
C GLU A 287 33.54 -42.97 -12.50
N ALA A 288 32.91 -43.75 -11.60
CA ALA A 288 31.46 -43.89 -11.56
C ALA A 288 30.72 -42.63 -11.07
N VAL A 289 31.39 -41.75 -10.32
CA VAL A 289 30.78 -40.55 -9.71
C VAL A 289 30.22 -39.58 -10.76
N PRO A 290 30.99 -39.11 -11.77
CA PRO A 290 30.47 -38.19 -12.79
C PRO A 290 29.34 -38.82 -13.63
N VAL A 291 29.43 -40.11 -13.96
CA VAL A 291 28.37 -40.82 -14.70
C VAL A 291 27.09 -40.91 -13.88
N THR A 292 27.20 -41.12 -12.57
CA THR A 292 26.04 -41.13 -11.66
C THR A 292 25.35 -39.77 -11.63
N ALA A 293 26.12 -38.68 -11.51
CA ALA A 293 25.57 -37.33 -11.50
C ALA A 293 24.80 -37.01 -12.80
N HIS A 294 25.35 -37.39 -13.96
CA HIS A 294 24.68 -37.13 -15.24
C HIS A 294 23.42 -37.98 -15.43
N LEU A 295 23.40 -39.22 -14.94
CA LEU A 295 22.19 -40.06 -14.92
C LEU A 295 21.12 -39.49 -13.99
N ASP A 296 21.50 -38.90 -12.86
CA ASP A 296 20.58 -38.23 -11.94
C ASP A 296 19.96 -36.98 -12.57
N GLU A 297 20.76 -36.15 -13.24
CA GLU A 297 20.26 -34.98 -14.00
C GLU A 297 19.24 -35.39 -15.07
N LEU A 298 19.52 -36.46 -15.83
CA LEU A 298 18.61 -36.99 -16.84
C LEU A 298 17.31 -37.53 -16.23
N ALA A 299 17.41 -38.26 -15.11
CA ALA A 299 16.26 -38.79 -14.39
C ALA A 299 15.37 -37.67 -13.83
N ASP A 300 15.96 -36.62 -13.27
CA ASP A 300 15.24 -35.47 -12.74
C ASP A 300 14.54 -34.71 -13.85
N GLY A 301 15.21 -34.48 -14.99
CA GLY A 301 14.61 -33.86 -16.17
C GLY A 301 13.36 -34.62 -16.67
N LEU A 302 13.46 -35.95 -16.82
CA LEU A 302 12.35 -36.80 -17.25
C LEU A 302 11.21 -36.86 -16.21
N ARG A 303 11.52 -36.80 -14.91
CA ARG A 303 10.52 -36.73 -13.85
C ARG A 303 9.71 -35.43 -13.94
N MET A 304 10.39 -34.29 -14.13
CA MET A 304 9.71 -33.01 -14.34
C MET A 304 8.80 -33.02 -15.58
N VAL A 305 9.22 -33.69 -16.68
CA VAL A 305 8.34 -33.89 -17.85
C VAL A 305 7.07 -34.64 -17.45
N THR A 306 7.20 -35.71 -16.67
CA THR A 306 6.06 -36.52 -16.22
C THR A 306 5.09 -35.71 -15.38
N GLU A 307 5.60 -34.95 -14.39
CA GLU A 307 4.79 -34.12 -13.50
C GLU A 307 4.02 -33.04 -14.25
N VAL A 308 4.70 -32.35 -15.18
CA VAL A 308 4.07 -31.28 -15.97
C VAL A 308 3.04 -31.83 -16.94
N VAL A 309 3.31 -32.95 -17.63
CA VAL A 309 2.34 -33.60 -18.53
C VAL A 309 1.12 -34.13 -17.78
N ALA A 310 1.31 -34.66 -16.56
CA ALA A 310 0.20 -35.09 -15.72
C ALA A 310 -0.68 -33.91 -15.25
N GLY A 311 -0.07 -32.77 -14.94
CA GLY A 311 -0.76 -31.54 -14.51
C GLY A 311 -1.21 -30.60 -15.64
N LEU A 312 -1.10 -31.01 -16.90
CA LEU A 312 -1.69 -30.31 -18.04
C LEU A 312 -3.09 -30.88 -18.31
N ASP A 313 -4.12 -30.16 -17.89
CA ASP A 313 -5.52 -30.58 -18.09
C ASP A 313 -6.03 -30.39 -19.53
N ILE A 314 -5.12 -30.02 -20.43
CA ILE A 314 -5.40 -29.44 -21.75
C ILE A 314 -5.23 -30.50 -22.86
N ALA A 315 -4.59 -31.64 -22.55
CA ALA A 315 -4.30 -32.70 -23.52
C ALA A 315 -5.44 -33.72 -23.61
N ASP A 316 -5.78 -34.11 -24.84
CA ASP A 316 -6.51 -35.35 -25.15
C ASP A 316 -5.89 -36.54 -24.37
N ALA A 317 -6.73 -37.33 -23.72
CA ALA A 317 -6.30 -38.46 -22.88
C ALA A 317 -5.41 -39.45 -23.64
N THR A 318 -5.64 -39.64 -24.94
CA THR A 318 -4.84 -40.50 -25.81
C THR A 318 -3.45 -39.92 -26.05
N VAL A 319 -3.35 -38.62 -26.32
CA VAL A 319 -2.05 -37.95 -26.53
C VAL A 319 -1.24 -37.92 -25.23
N ARG A 320 -1.90 -37.65 -24.10
CA ARG A 320 -1.28 -37.67 -22.76
C ARG A 320 -0.68 -39.04 -22.46
N THR A 321 -1.44 -40.11 -22.70
CA THR A 321 -0.98 -41.49 -22.51
C THR A 321 0.24 -41.78 -23.39
N ALA A 322 0.19 -41.40 -24.66
CA ALA A 322 1.29 -41.61 -25.61
C ALA A 322 2.58 -40.85 -25.24
N VAL A 323 2.46 -39.67 -24.63
CA VAL A 323 3.62 -38.92 -24.10
C VAL A 323 4.17 -39.60 -22.85
N LEU A 324 3.30 -40.01 -21.91
CA LEU A 324 3.71 -40.69 -20.67
C LEU A 324 4.41 -42.03 -20.96
N GLU A 325 3.94 -42.80 -21.94
CA GLU A 325 4.59 -44.04 -22.38
C GLU A 325 6.01 -43.79 -22.93
N ARG A 326 6.19 -42.72 -23.73
CA ARG A 326 7.51 -42.35 -24.26
C ARG A 326 8.47 -41.92 -23.16
N VAL A 327 7.98 -41.13 -22.20
CA VAL A 327 8.77 -40.72 -21.03
C VAL A 327 9.12 -41.93 -20.17
N ALA A 328 8.19 -42.86 -19.97
CA ALA A 328 8.45 -44.12 -19.26
C ALA A 328 9.51 -44.98 -19.98
N GLY A 329 9.48 -45.01 -21.32
CA GLY A 329 10.52 -45.65 -22.14
C GLY A 329 11.90 -45.04 -21.92
N ALA A 330 12.02 -43.71 -21.96
CA ALA A 330 13.27 -43.00 -21.70
C ALA A 330 13.78 -43.22 -20.27
N MET A 331 12.88 -43.17 -19.26
CA MET A 331 13.20 -43.50 -17.86
C MET A 331 13.67 -44.94 -17.70
N GLY A 332 13.06 -45.87 -18.44
CA GLY A 332 13.52 -47.26 -18.52
C GLY A 332 14.96 -47.37 -19.02
N GLY A 333 15.34 -46.55 -20.01
CA GLY A 333 16.72 -46.42 -20.47
C GLY A 333 17.69 -45.95 -19.38
N VAL A 334 17.35 -44.85 -18.69
CA VAL A 334 18.17 -44.30 -17.59
C VAL A 334 18.37 -45.34 -16.48
N ASN A 335 17.31 -46.06 -16.10
CA ASN A 335 17.37 -47.11 -15.10
C ASN A 335 18.27 -48.28 -15.52
N ARG A 336 18.26 -48.66 -16.80
CA ARG A 336 19.19 -49.68 -17.33
C ARG A 336 20.64 -49.20 -17.24
N ALA A 337 20.93 -47.96 -17.64
CA ALA A 337 22.27 -47.40 -17.55
C ALA A 337 22.78 -47.37 -16.11
N ARG A 338 21.92 -47.01 -15.16
CA ARG A 338 22.22 -47.02 -13.72
C ARG A 338 22.56 -48.42 -13.22
N ALA A 339 21.77 -49.43 -13.61
CA ALA A 339 22.02 -50.82 -13.25
C ALA A 339 23.37 -51.32 -13.81
N THR A 340 23.71 -50.97 -15.06
CA THR A 340 25.00 -51.30 -15.67
C THR A 340 26.17 -50.65 -14.91
N LEU A 341 26.04 -49.36 -14.58
CA LEU A 341 27.02 -48.61 -13.81
C LEU A 341 27.24 -49.24 -12.42
N ASP A 342 26.17 -49.58 -11.70
CA ASP A 342 26.24 -50.20 -10.38
C ASP A 342 26.86 -51.61 -10.42
N ALA A 343 26.59 -52.39 -11.47
CA ALA A 343 27.23 -53.68 -11.68
C ALA A 343 28.75 -53.51 -11.91
N ARG A 344 29.15 -52.57 -12.77
CA ARG A 344 30.56 -52.28 -13.04
C ARG A 344 31.30 -51.72 -11.84
N ARG A 345 30.72 -50.76 -11.12
CA ARG A 345 31.28 -50.21 -9.88
C ARG A 345 31.52 -51.30 -8.83
N ARG A 346 30.58 -52.24 -8.67
CA ARG A 346 30.76 -53.41 -7.78
C ARG A 346 31.91 -54.30 -8.24
N SER A 347 32.02 -54.62 -9.54
CA SER A 347 33.14 -55.42 -10.07
C SER A 347 34.51 -54.77 -9.87
N CYS A 348 34.63 -53.46 -10.02
CA CYS A 348 35.88 -52.72 -9.78
C CYS A 348 36.24 -52.70 -8.28
N SER A 349 35.24 -52.69 -7.39
CA SER A 349 35.44 -52.76 -5.95
C SER A 349 35.83 -54.16 -5.45
N THR A 350 35.35 -55.24 -6.09
CA THR A 350 35.70 -56.63 -5.77
C THR A 350 37.02 -57.07 -6.39
N ALA A 351 37.39 -56.58 -7.58
CA ALA A 351 38.71 -56.80 -8.19
C ALA A 351 39.86 -56.26 -7.32
N ARG A 352 39.60 -55.20 -6.54
CA ARG A 352 40.54 -54.64 -5.56
C ARG A 352 40.60 -55.45 -4.23
N ARG A 353 39.75 -56.47 -4.06
CA ARG A 353 39.54 -57.23 -2.80
C ARG A 353 39.91 -58.73 -2.86
N ALA A 354 40.45 -59.26 -3.96
CA ALA A 354 40.90 -60.67 -4.04
C ALA A 354 42.31 -60.88 -3.40
N PRO A 355 42.56 -61.96 -2.59
CA PRO A 355 43.77 -62.11 -1.76
C PRO A 355 44.85 -63.12 -2.26
N GLY A 356 46.15 -62.81 -2.03
CA GLY A 356 47.32 -63.74 -1.97
C GLY A 356 48.57 -63.33 -2.80
N SER A 357 49.66 -62.68 -2.30
CA SER A 357 50.80 -63.07 -1.39
C SER A 357 51.95 -63.87 -2.09
N PRO A 358 53.26 -63.93 -1.67
CA PRO A 358 54.10 -63.21 -0.67
C PRO A 358 55.55 -62.79 -1.13
N ARG A 359 56.29 -62.06 -0.25
CA ARG A 359 57.71 -62.27 0.22
C ARG A 359 58.68 -61.06 0.22
N ASN A 360 59.14 -60.78 1.44
CA ASN A 360 60.53 -60.51 1.92
C ASN A 360 61.38 -59.33 1.39
N SER A 361 61.50 -58.30 2.26
CA SER A 361 62.71 -57.85 3.02
C SER A 361 64.11 -57.84 2.35
N PRO A 362 65.06 -56.92 2.74
CA PRO A 362 65.22 -56.41 4.10
C PRO A 362 65.64 -54.94 4.33
N CYS A 363 65.28 -54.46 5.52
CA CYS A 363 66.15 -53.81 6.51
C CYS A 363 67.52 -53.27 6.03
N SER A 364 67.71 -51.94 6.08
CA SER A 364 68.96 -51.39 6.61
C SER A 364 68.70 -50.05 7.31
N ALA A 365 69.16 -49.99 8.56
CA ALA A 365 69.15 -48.83 9.42
C ALA A 365 70.22 -47.81 8.98
N ARG A 366 69.93 -46.52 9.13
CA ARG A 366 70.95 -45.54 9.51
C ARG A 366 70.35 -44.37 10.30
N ARG A 367 71.05 -44.09 11.39
CA ARG A 367 70.80 -43.09 12.42
C ARG A 367 71.01 -41.67 11.90
N SER A 368 70.17 -40.75 12.39
CA SER A 368 70.39 -39.35 12.82
C SER A 368 71.86 -38.86 12.89
N PRO A 369 72.14 -37.54 12.72
CA PRO A 369 71.58 -36.50 13.61
C PRO A 369 71.17 -35.15 12.99
N ALA A 370 70.32 -34.47 13.77
CA ALA A 370 70.01 -33.04 13.69
C ALA A 370 71.28 -32.16 13.88
N PRO A 371 71.17 -30.84 13.65
CA PRO A 371 70.88 -30.00 14.81
C PRO A 371 69.92 -28.82 14.57
N ARG A 372 69.12 -28.56 15.62
CA ARG A 372 68.77 -27.26 16.27
C ARG A 372 68.50 -26.02 15.39
N GLY A 373 67.36 -25.37 15.67
CA GLY A 373 67.34 -23.92 15.82
C GLY A 373 65.99 -23.21 15.64
N GLY A 374 65.22 -23.08 16.73
CA GLY A 374 64.25 -22.00 17.00
C GLY A 374 62.90 -22.05 16.26
N GLY A 375 61.74 -21.74 16.83
CA GLY A 375 61.46 -21.09 18.10
C GLY A 375 60.40 -20.00 17.94
N HIS A 376 59.13 -20.39 17.71
CA HIS A 376 57.86 -19.74 18.14
C HIS A 376 57.53 -18.27 17.76
N PRO A 377 56.32 -17.74 18.03
CA PRO A 377 54.93 -18.17 17.74
C PRO A 377 54.05 -17.02 17.14
N GLY A 378 52.74 -17.25 16.95
CA GLY A 378 51.69 -16.20 16.87
C GLY A 378 50.83 -16.31 15.61
N GLU A 379 49.65 -16.94 15.68
CA GLU A 379 48.35 -16.26 15.91
C GLU A 379 47.94 -15.30 14.79
N LEU A 380 46.99 -15.75 13.96
CA LEU A 380 45.62 -15.23 13.86
C LEU A 380 44.73 -16.25 13.15
#